data_AF-A0A3L7VZ39-F1
#
_entry.id   AF-A0A3L7VZ39-F1
#
_cell.length_a   1.000
_cell.length_b   1.000
_cell.length_c   1.000
_cell.angle_alpha   90.00
_cell.angle_beta   90.00
_cell.angle_gamma   90.00
#
_symmetry.space_group_name_H-M   'P 1'
#
loop_
_entity.id
_entity.type
_entity.pdbx_description
1 polymer ?
#
loop_
_entity_poly.entity_id
_entity_poly.type
_entity_poly.pdbx_seq_one_letter_code
_entity_poly.pdbx_strand_id
1 'polypeptide(L)'
;MAKHWEIGPGYLPKSAIVSRPRNEDLGNYSSLASTISFFRATTFPVAYGAAWCGDSNSFNAYSVSADSGWSADYALAVLNPLPSGCAAPNNTALLCELKRKKPSIVLIMYGTNDLERYNDVNAFRTQLTSIVQKSVAAGVIPVLSTIPGRTDSYAGRVASYNATIIAVAQSTGSPLWNYWLALQDPSVINQGISADGVHPNIYLDNLGADFTTTGLQYGYNQRNLTAVQVLAAIKRIVIDDGMPDS
;
A
#
# COMPACT_ATOMS: atom_id res chain seq x y z
N MET A 1 -1.18 3.06 8.25
CA MET A 1 -2.24 2.70 7.31
C MET A 1 -1.63 2.37 5.99
N ALA A 2 -1.92 1.18 5.51
CA ALA A 2 -1.18 0.54 4.46
C ALA A 2 -2.22 -0.19 3.63
N LYS A 3 -2.55 0.28 2.41
CA LYS A 3 -3.36 -0.44 1.37
C LYS A 3 -4.14 0.46 0.39
N HIS A 4 -4.09 0.13 -0.90
CA HIS A 4 -5.26 -0.27 -1.75
C HIS A 4 -4.83 -0.67 -3.19
N TRP A 5 -5.43 -1.73 -3.73
CA TRP A 5 -5.67 -2.02 -5.15
C TRP A 5 -6.92 -2.91 -5.24
N GLU A 6 -7.99 -2.35 -5.82
CA GLU A 6 -9.29 -2.90 -6.30
C GLU A 6 -10.22 -3.75 -5.40
N ILE A 7 -11.52 -3.54 -5.63
CA ILE A 7 -12.68 -4.35 -5.18
C ILE A 7 -13.34 -4.91 -6.46
N GLY A 8 -13.33 -6.22 -6.64
CA GLY A 8 -14.30 -6.94 -7.47
C GLY A 8 -15.44 -7.48 -6.60
N PRO A 9 -16.63 -7.78 -7.14
CA PRO A 9 -17.75 -8.28 -6.36
C PRO A 9 -17.50 -9.73 -5.93
N GLY A 10 -17.61 -9.99 -4.63
CA GLY A 10 -17.56 -11.33 -4.05
C GLY A 10 -16.17 -11.77 -3.58
N TYR A 11 -16.09 -12.09 -2.28
CA TYR A 11 -14.94 -12.69 -1.58
C TYR A 11 -13.70 -11.80 -1.39
N LEU A 12 -13.44 -11.45 -0.12
CA LEU A 12 -12.27 -10.79 0.47
C LEU A 12 -11.66 -9.64 -0.37
N PRO A 13 -11.54 -8.40 0.17
CA PRO A 13 -10.80 -7.39 -0.57
C PRO A 13 -9.35 -7.89 -0.72
N LYS A 14 -8.93 -8.29 -1.95
CA LYS A 14 -7.55 -8.69 -2.36
C LYS A 14 -6.47 -7.74 -1.84
N SER A 15 -6.92 -6.57 -1.45
CA SER A 15 -6.18 -5.47 -0.93
C SER A 15 -5.74 -5.66 0.55
N ALA A 16 -6.31 -6.56 1.37
CA ALA A 16 -5.93 -6.67 2.79
C ALA A 16 -4.50 -7.20 2.95
N ILE A 17 -3.66 -6.51 3.71
CA ILE A 17 -2.29 -6.96 4.01
C ILE A 17 -2.31 -8.25 4.83
N VAL A 18 -3.41 -8.45 5.56
CA VAL A 18 -3.59 -9.45 6.58
C VAL A 18 -5.05 -9.91 6.48
N SER A 19 -5.29 -11.21 6.28
CA SER A 19 -6.61 -11.76 5.95
C SER A 19 -7.52 -11.91 7.19
N ARG A 20 -8.80 -12.26 7.00
CA ARG A 20 -9.72 -12.57 8.11
C ARG A 20 -10.37 -13.95 7.94
N PRO A 21 -10.74 -14.60 9.07
CA PRO A 21 -10.41 -14.24 10.44
C PRO A 21 -9.13 -14.96 10.87
N ARG A 22 -7.96 -14.29 10.86
CA ARG A 22 -6.66 -14.89 11.21
C ARG A 22 -6.32 -16.08 10.31
N ASN A 23 -6.47 -15.91 9.00
CA ASN A 23 -5.99 -16.88 8.02
C ASN A 23 -4.62 -16.43 7.46
N GLU A 24 -3.85 -15.65 8.22
CA GLU A 24 -2.45 -15.48 7.85
C GLU A 24 -1.73 -16.76 8.20
N ASP A 25 -1.23 -17.45 7.19
CA ASP A 25 -0.19 -18.44 7.40
C ASP A 25 1.15 -17.69 7.33
N LEU A 26 1.82 -17.54 8.47
CA LEU A 26 3.09 -16.80 8.50
C LEU A 26 4.25 -17.63 7.94
N GLY A 27 4.10 -18.94 7.70
CA GLY A 27 5.17 -19.81 7.27
C GLY A 27 6.45 -19.61 8.10
N ASN A 28 7.56 -19.33 7.43
CA ASN A 28 8.86 -19.07 8.06
C ASN A 28 8.99 -17.67 8.70
N TYR A 29 7.96 -16.83 8.63
CA TYR A 29 7.95 -15.44 9.09
C TYR A 29 7.16 -15.25 10.38
N SER A 30 7.12 -16.26 11.25
CA SER A 30 6.39 -16.22 12.53
C SER A 30 6.82 -15.07 13.46
N SER A 31 8.05 -14.57 13.33
CA SER A 31 8.55 -13.38 14.04
C SER A 31 7.74 -12.11 13.75
N LEU A 32 7.07 -12.02 12.59
CA LEU A 32 6.22 -10.89 12.20
C LEU A 32 4.88 -10.87 12.95
N ALA A 33 4.49 -11.95 13.65
CA ALA A 33 3.23 -12.04 14.38
C ALA A 33 3.05 -10.91 15.39
N SER A 34 4.14 -10.52 16.09
CA SER A 34 4.14 -9.43 17.06
C SER A 34 3.89 -8.07 16.41
N THR A 35 4.50 -7.81 15.26
CA THR A 35 4.31 -6.59 14.46
C THR A 35 2.88 -6.50 13.94
N ILE A 36 2.36 -7.60 13.37
CA ILE A 36 0.97 -7.68 12.92
C ILE A 36 0.03 -7.40 14.10
N SER A 37 0.24 -8.04 15.24
CA SER A 37 -0.61 -7.84 16.42
C SER A 37 -0.59 -6.39 16.90
N PHE A 38 0.59 -5.75 16.92
CA PHE A 38 0.74 -4.35 17.31
C PHE A 38 -0.07 -3.40 16.42
N PHE A 39 0.11 -3.45 15.09
CA PHE A 39 -0.62 -2.53 14.21
C PHE A 39 -2.11 -2.85 14.12
N ARG A 40 -2.49 -4.13 14.23
CA ARG A 40 -3.90 -4.58 14.24
C ARG A 40 -4.65 -4.08 15.48
N ALA A 41 -3.97 -3.86 16.60
CA ALA A 41 -4.60 -3.35 17.83
C ALA A 41 -5.22 -1.95 17.65
N THR A 42 -4.77 -1.18 16.66
CA THR A 42 -5.45 0.07 16.27
C THR A 42 -6.69 -0.24 15.45
N THR A 43 -7.85 0.04 16.02
CA THR A 43 -9.16 -0.18 15.39
C THR A 43 -9.82 1.13 14.97
N PHE A 44 -10.77 1.02 14.05
CA PHE A 44 -11.56 2.13 13.54
C PHE A 44 -13.06 1.79 13.62
N PRO A 45 -13.96 2.77 13.47
CA PRO A 45 -15.39 2.49 13.30
C PRO A 45 -15.61 1.44 12.20
N VAL A 46 -16.52 0.48 12.43
CA VAL A 46 -16.78 -0.63 11.48
C VAL A 46 -17.16 -0.11 10.09
N ALA A 47 -17.84 1.05 10.02
CA ALA A 47 -18.18 1.73 8.76
C ALA A 47 -16.95 2.15 7.92
N TYR A 48 -15.74 2.11 8.49
CA TYR A 48 -14.50 2.37 7.77
C TYR A 48 -13.90 1.09 7.19
N GLY A 49 -14.42 -0.10 7.52
CA GLY A 49 -14.06 -1.38 6.92
C GLY A 49 -15.09 -1.83 5.89
N ALA A 50 -14.87 -3.02 5.33
CA ALA A 50 -15.83 -3.65 4.42
C ALA A 50 -17.18 -3.91 5.09
N ALA A 51 -18.27 -3.76 4.35
CA ALA A 51 -19.63 -4.01 4.86
C ALA A 51 -19.79 -5.44 5.40
N TRP A 52 -19.03 -6.40 4.88
CA TRP A 52 -18.99 -7.80 5.33
C TRP A 52 -17.92 -8.06 6.41
N CYS A 53 -17.12 -7.06 6.79
CA CYS A 53 -16.18 -7.16 7.90
C CYS A 53 -16.83 -6.69 9.19
N GLY A 54 -16.92 -7.57 10.18
CA GLY A 54 -17.35 -7.21 11.55
C GLY A 54 -16.32 -6.38 12.34
N ASP A 55 -15.23 -5.91 11.72
CA ASP A 55 -14.25 -5.00 12.32
C ASP A 55 -13.62 -4.06 11.28
N SER A 56 -12.87 -3.08 11.78
CA SER A 56 -11.96 -2.26 10.99
C SER A 56 -10.69 -1.99 11.81
N ASN A 57 -9.53 -2.19 11.21
CA ASN A 57 -8.21 -2.01 11.81
C ASN A 57 -7.18 -1.55 10.76
N SER A 58 -5.94 -1.32 11.19
CA SER A 58 -4.85 -0.79 10.34
C SER A 58 -4.58 -1.53 9.02
N PHE A 59 -4.99 -2.80 8.89
CA PHE A 59 -4.74 -3.64 7.71
C PHE A 59 -5.95 -3.84 6.80
N ASN A 60 -7.17 -3.58 7.30
CA ASN A 60 -8.40 -3.85 6.55
C ASN A 60 -9.35 -2.65 6.44
N ALA A 61 -9.05 -1.55 7.12
CA ALA A 61 -9.69 -0.26 6.90
C ALA A 61 -9.61 0.16 5.43
N TYR A 62 -10.74 0.61 4.89
CA TYR A 62 -10.78 1.36 3.65
C TYR A 62 -10.11 2.72 3.82
N SER A 63 -9.38 3.09 2.77
CA SER A 63 -8.79 4.40 2.58
C SER A 63 -9.67 5.20 1.64
N VAL A 64 -10.05 6.43 2.00
CA VAL A 64 -10.72 7.33 1.04
C VAL A 64 -9.76 7.99 0.07
N SER A 65 -8.45 7.79 0.27
CA SER A 65 -7.42 8.26 -0.64
C SER A 65 -7.08 7.22 -1.71
N ALA A 66 -7.74 6.06 -1.74
CA ALA A 66 -7.33 5.01 -2.64
C ALA A 66 -8.51 4.21 -3.18
N ASP A 67 -8.64 4.20 -4.50
CA ASP A 67 -9.66 3.44 -5.24
C ASP A 67 -9.05 2.82 -6.51
N SER A 68 -9.80 1.92 -7.16
CA SER A 68 -9.46 1.37 -8.47
C SER A 68 -9.24 2.49 -9.50
N GLY A 69 -8.19 2.35 -10.32
CA GLY A 69 -7.88 3.30 -11.39
C GLY A 69 -7.35 4.68 -10.93
N TRP A 70 -7.15 4.91 -9.63
CA TRP A 70 -6.68 6.20 -9.14
C TRP A 70 -5.18 6.42 -9.42
N SER A 71 -4.88 7.56 -10.01
CA SER A 71 -3.55 8.16 -10.13
C SER A 71 -3.25 9.11 -8.96
N ALA A 72 -2.01 9.58 -8.83
CA ALA A 72 -1.55 10.39 -7.70
C ALA A 72 -2.33 11.71 -7.54
N ASP A 73 -2.80 12.31 -8.62
CA ASP A 73 -3.64 13.51 -8.63
C ASP A 73 -4.95 13.32 -7.84
N TYR A 74 -5.55 12.13 -7.85
CA TYR A 74 -6.78 11.86 -7.10
C TYR A 74 -6.59 11.97 -5.59
N ALA A 75 -5.39 11.65 -5.07
CA ALA A 75 -5.06 11.83 -3.65
C ALA A 75 -5.14 13.30 -3.22
N LEU A 76 -4.88 14.22 -4.16
CA LEU A 76 -4.82 15.66 -3.95
C LEU A 76 -6.13 16.37 -4.35
N ALA A 77 -7.02 15.67 -5.06
CA ALA A 77 -8.31 16.21 -5.49
C ALA A 77 -9.29 16.33 -4.32
N VAL A 78 -10.16 17.35 -4.39
CA VAL A 78 -11.29 17.50 -3.46
C VAL A 78 -12.26 16.34 -3.67
N LEU A 79 -12.62 15.66 -2.59
CA LEU A 79 -13.57 14.54 -2.63
C LEU A 79 -14.98 15.05 -2.98
N ASN A 80 -15.69 14.28 -3.81
CA ASN A 80 -17.10 14.50 -4.10
C ASN A 80 -17.81 13.15 -4.28
N PRO A 81 -18.79 12.77 -3.43
CA PRO A 81 -19.26 13.53 -2.26
C PRO A 81 -18.21 13.63 -1.15
N LEU A 82 -18.29 14.68 -0.33
CA LEU A 82 -17.41 14.84 0.83
C LEU A 82 -17.82 13.88 1.95
N PRO A 83 -16.92 13.02 2.45
CA PRO A 83 -17.20 12.23 3.65
C PRO A 83 -17.43 13.13 4.87
N SER A 84 -18.29 12.68 5.78
CA SER A 84 -18.51 13.36 7.05
C SER A 84 -17.20 13.57 7.81
N GLY A 85 -16.99 14.78 8.33
CA GLY A 85 -15.76 15.16 9.05
C GLY A 85 -14.60 15.63 8.17
N CYS A 86 -14.78 15.70 6.84
CA CYS A 86 -13.75 16.13 5.89
C CYS A 86 -14.07 17.48 5.23
N ALA A 87 -14.57 18.45 5.99
CA ALA A 87 -14.67 19.83 5.54
C ALA A 87 -13.27 20.43 5.31
N ALA A 88 -13.20 21.51 4.52
CA ALA A 88 -11.96 22.26 4.33
C ALA A 88 -11.35 22.66 5.70
N PRO A 89 -10.01 22.54 5.86
CA PRO A 89 -8.99 22.27 4.84
C PRO A 89 -8.73 20.78 4.55
N ASN A 90 -9.48 19.84 5.14
CA ASN A 90 -9.25 18.39 5.03
C ASN A 90 -10.14 17.71 3.97
N ASN A 91 -10.55 18.44 2.94
CA ASN A 91 -11.53 18.00 1.94
C ASN A 91 -10.92 17.28 0.73
N THR A 92 -9.59 17.22 0.63
CA THR A 92 -8.91 16.36 -0.35
C THR A 92 -8.84 14.91 0.12
N ALA A 93 -8.73 13.95 -0.78
CA ALA A 93 -8.72 12.53 -0.43
C ALA A 93 -7.65 12.16 0.61
N LEU A 94 -6.41 12.61 0.42
CA LEU A 94 -5.30 12.40 1.36
C LEU A 94 -5.57 13.05 2.73
N LEU A 95 -5.90 14.34 2.75
CA LEU A 95 -6.10 15.06 4.01
C LEU A 95 -7.32 14.54 4.80
N CYS A 96 -8.37 14.09 4.11
CA CYS A 96 -9.52 13.44 4.73
C CYS A 96 -9.10 12.11 5.39
N GLU A 97 -8.29 11.30 4.71
CA GLU A 97 -7.76 10.04 5.24
C GLU A 97 -6.91 10.29 6.49
N LEU A 98 -5.95 11.24 6.40
CA LEU A 98 -5.09 11.62 7.53
C LEU A 98 -5.91 12.14 8.71
N LYS A 99 -6.94 12.97 8.45
CA LYS A 99 -7.82 13.51 9.50
C LYS A 99 -8.66 12.44 10.19
N ARG A 100 -9.26 11.53 9.42
CA ARG A 100 -10.19 10.51 9.93
C ARG A 100 -9.48 9.45 10.76
N LYS A 101 -8.22 9.18 10.46
CA LYS A 101 -7.53 8.00 10.95
C LYS A 101 -6.30 8.30 11.80
N LYS A 102 -5.72 9.49 11.65
CA LYS A 102 -4.55 9.97 12.41
C LYS A 102 -3.43 8.91 12.47
N PRO A 103 -2.96 8.40 11.33
CA PRO A 103 -1.96 7.34 11.30
C PRO A 103 -0.60 7.84 11.78
N SER A 104 0.24 6.96 12.34
CA SER A 104 1.67 7.23 12.53
C SER A 104 2.51 6.95 11.27
N ILE A 105 2.05 6.02 10.43
CA ILE A 105 2.73 5.58 9.20
C ILE A 105 1.71 5.50 8.07
N VAL A 106 2.05 5.88 6.85
CA VAL A 106 1.26 5.60 5.63
C VAL A 106 2.10 4.88 4.58
N LEU A 107 1.61 3.76 4.04
CA LEU A 107 2.22 3.15 2.84
C LEU A 107 1.54 3.72 1.59
N ILE A 108 2.34 4.29 0.70
CA ILE A 108 1.90 5.08 -0.44
C ILE A 108 2.34 4.37 -1.72
N MET A 109 1.38 3.95 -2.55
CA MET A 109 1.65 3.32 -3.84
C MET A 109 0.77 3.97 -4.90
N TYR A 110 1.38 4.80 -5.74
CA TYR A 110 0.79 5.38 -6.96
C TYR A 110 1.80 5.21 -8.10
N GLY A 111 1.34 5.31 -9.35
CA GLY A 111 2.22 5.20 -10.52
C GLY A 111 1.67 4.32 -11.63
N THR A 112 1.02 3.19 -11.31
CA THR A 112 0.51 2.24 -12.33
C THR A 112 -0.56 2.86 -13.22
N ASN A 113 -1.45 3.67 -12.64
CA ASN A 113 -2.48 4.37 -13.41
C ASN A 113 -1.92 5.67 -14.02
N ASP A 114 -0.99 6.34 -13.34
CA ASP A 114 -0.32 7.54 -13.82
C ASP A 114 0.44 7.30 -15.13
N LEU A 115 1.18 6.18 -15.21
CA LEU A 115 1.96 5.81 -16.40
C LEU A 115 1.07 5.43 -17.58
N GLU A 116 -0.11 4.87 -17.31
CA GLU A 116 -1.07 4.47 -18.33
C GLU A 116 -1.85 5.68 -18.85
N ARG A 117 -2.46 6.43 -17.94
CA ARG A 117 -3.40 7.51 -18.25
C ARG A 117 -2.73 8.79 -18.76
N TYR A 118 -1.59 9.15 -18.17
CA TYR A 118 -0.97 10.45 -18.42
C TYR A 118 0.41 10.33 -19.09
N ASN A 119 1.20 9.33 -18.71
CA ASN A 119 2.60 9.19 -19.15
C ASN A 119 3.43 10.48 -18.94
N ASP A 120 3.12 11.23 -17.89
CA ASP A 120 3.83 12.43 -17.48
C ASP A 120 4.53 12.18 -16.15
N VAL A 121 5.81 11.80 -16.24
CA VAL A 121 6.67 11.51 -15.09
C VAL A 121 6.92 12.75 -14.23
N ASN A 122 6.92 13.96 -14.83
CA ASN A 122 7.18 15.20 -14.09
C ASN A 122 5.96 15.64 -13.27
N ALA A 123 4.76 15.55 -13.86
CA ALA A 123 3.52 15.76 -13.13
C ALA A 123 3.40 14.73 -11.98
N PHE A 124 3.66 13.46 -12.26
CA PHE A 124 3.67 12.41 -11.24
C PHE A 124 4.66 12.71 -10.11
N ARG A 125 5.90 13.11 -10.42
CA ARG A 125 6.89 13.52 -9.41
C ARG A 125 6.36 14.62 -8.51
N THR A 126 5.77 15.66 -9.10
CA THR A 126 5.23 16.82 -8.38
C THR A 126 4.10 16.41 -7.44
N GLN A 127 3.18 15.59 -7.94
CA GLN A 127 2.04 15.09 -7.17
C GLN A 127 2.49 14.17 -6.03
N LEU A 128 3.36 13.19 -6.32
CA LEU A 128 3.91 12.28 -5.31
C LEU A 128 4.67 13.04 -4.22
N THR A 129 5.47 14.04 -4.60
CA THR A 129 6.18 14.91 -3.65
C THR A 129 5.19 15.66 -2.75
N SER A 130 4.11 16.21 -3.31
CA SER A 130 3.06 16.89 -2.54
C SER A 130 2.34 15.94 -1.57
N ILE A 131 2.06 14.70 -1.98
CA ILE A 131 1.47 13.67 -1.12
C ILE A 131 2.39 13.36 0.07
N VAL A 132 3.70 13.22 -0.18
CA VAL A 132 4.70 13.00 0.87
C VAL A 132 4.76 14.18 1.82
N GLN A 133 4.91 15.39 1.30
CA GLN A 133 5.02 16.61 2.13
C GLN A 133 3.78 16.82 3.00
N LYS A 134 2.57 16.59 2.47
CA LYS A 134 1.33 16.68 3.24
C LYS A 134 1.25 15.61 4.34
N SER A 135 1.77 14.41 4.10
CA SER A 135 1.84 13.34 5.10
C SER A 135 2.82 13.71 6.23
N VAL A 136 4.02 14.17 5.87
CA VAL A 136 5.03 14.64 6.85
C VAL A 136 4.50 15.82 7.66
N ALA A 137 3.86 16.79 7.01
CA ALA A 137 3.26 17.95 7.69
C ALA A 137 2.14 17.56 8.68
N ALA A 138 1.53 16.38 8.50
CA ALA A 138 0.57 15.81 9.43
C ALA A 138 1.21 14.97 10.55
N GLY A 139 2.54 14.94 10.64
CA GLY A 139 3.28 14.15 11.63
C GLY A 139 3.33 12.65 11.33
N VAL A 140 3.15 12.27 10.06
CA VAL A 140 3.06 10.88 9.61
C VAL A 140 4.30 10.48 8.83
N ILE A 141 4.82 9.27 9.06
CA ILE A 141 5.93 8.69 8.30
C ILE A 141 5.38 8.16 6.95
N PRO A 142 5.71 8.78 5.81
CA PRO A 142 5.31 8.25 4.50
C PRO A 142 6.32 7.21 4.02
N VAL A 143 5.84 6.02 3.70
CA VAL A 143 6.64 4.96 3.08
C VAL A 143 6.22 4.85 1.63
N LEU A 144 7.13 5.12 0.71
CA LEU A 144 6.85 5.05 -0.72
C LEU A 144 7.08 3.63 -1.23
N SER A 145 6.11 3.09 -1.95
CA SER A 145 6.28 1.83 -2.67
C SER A 145 6.59 2.08 -4.13
N THR A 146 7.58 1.37 -4.67
CA THR A 146 7.64 1.15 -6.13
C THR A 146 6.38 0.41 -6.60
N ILE A 147 5.97 0.63 -7.85
CA ILE A 147 4.89 -0.12 -8.50
C ILE A 147 5.41 -1.47 -9.01
N PRO A 148 4.55 -2.52 -9.10
CA PRO A 148 4.94 -3.80 -9.69
C PRO A 148 5.29 -3.66 -11.18
N GLY A 149 5.82 -4.73 -11.76
CA GLY A 149 5.97 -4.83 -13.21
C GLY A 149 4.61 -4.78 -13.93
N ARG A 150 4.65 -4.57 -15.24
CA ARG A 150 3.51 -4.80 -16.14
C ARG A 150 3.97 -5.68 -17.28
N THR A 151 3.06 -6.45 -17.86
CA THR A 151 3.34 -7.31 -19.04
C THR A 151 2.49 -6.92 -20.25
N ASP A 152 1.79 -5.80 -20.17
CA ASP A 152 0.99 -5.24 -21.24
C ASP A 152 1.78 -4.18 -22.07
N SER A 153 1.09 -3.44 -22.93
CA SER A 153 1.70 -2.44 -23.81
C SER A 153 2.36 -1.27 -23.07
N TYR A 154 2.12 -1.11 -21.77
CA TYR A 154 2.71 -0.05 -20.95
C TYR A 154 3.93 -0.49 -20.14
N ALA A 155 4.35 -1.75 -20.23
CA ALA A 155 5.50 -2.31 -19.51
C ALA A 155 6.78 -1.44 -19.59
N GLY A 156 7.06 -0.88 -20.77
CA GLY A 156 8.25 -0.03 -21.00
C GLY A 156 8.28 1.27 -20.18
N ARG A 157 7.16 1.69 -19.57
CA ARG A 157 7.08 2.91 -18.75
C ARG A 157 7.37 2.67 -17.26
N VAL A 158 7.33 1.43 -16.79
CA VAL A 158 7.45 1.11 -15.35
C VAL A 158 8.78 1.62 -14.76
N ALA A 159 9.88 1.48 -15.50
CA ALA A 159 11.21 1.86 -15.02
C ALA A 159 11.33 3.36 -14.70
N SER A 160 10.79 4.24 -15.54
CA SER A 160 10.89 5.71 -15.32
C SER A 160 10.04 6.18 -14.14
N TYR A 161 8.89 5.54 -13.91
CA TYR A 161 8.03 5.80 -12.76
C TYR A 161 8.66 5.28 -11.45
N ASN A 162 9.20 4.05 -11.45
CA ASN A 162 9.91 3.52 -10.28
C ASN A 162 11.18 4.33 -9.94
N ALA A 163 11.95 4.75 -10.95
CA ALA A 163 13.08 5.67 -10.73
C ALA A 163 12.63 6.99 -10.09
N THR A 164 11.47 7.52 -10.49
CA THR A 164 10.91 8.74 -9.90
C THR A 164 10.44 8.54 -8.47
N ILE A 165 9.81 7.41 -8.15
CA ILE A 165 9.42 7.06 -6.77
C ILE A 165 10.66 6.99 -5.87
N ILE A 166 11.72 6.33 -6.32
CA ILE A 166 12.99 6.22 -5.60
C ILE A 166 13.60 7.61 -5.36
N ALA A 167 13.64 8.46 -6.40
CA ALA A 167 14.17 9.81 -6.28
C ALA A 167 13.36 10.68 -5.29
N VAL A 168 12.03 10.56 -5.28
CA VAL A 168 11.18 11.26 -4.30
C VAL A 168 11.44 10.73 -2.88
N ALA A 169 11.55 9.41 -2.69
CA ALA A 169 11.88 8.82 -1.39
C ALA A 169 13.20 9.38 -0.85
N GLN A 170 14.25 9.36 -1.67
CA GLN A 170 15.59 9.86 -1.33
C GLN A 170 15.59 11.36 -1.01
N SER A 171 15.01 12.18 -1.88
CA SER A 171 15.00 13.65 -1.72
C SER A 171 14.17 14.15 -0.54
N THR A 172 13.20 13.36 -0.09
CA THR A 172 12.34 13.69 1.06
C THR A 172 12.77 12.99 2.35
N GLY A 173 13.78 12.12 2.31
CA GLY A 173 14.18 11.29 3.45
C GLY A 173 13.11 10.27 3.87
N SER A 174 12.20 9.90 2.97
CA SER A 174 11.10 8.97 3.25
C SER A 174 11.56 7.52 3.06
N PRO A 175 11.14 6.56 3.92
CA PRO A 175 11.40 5.14 3.70
C PRO A 175 10.88 4.65 2.34
N LEU A 176 11.64 3.78 1.69
CA LEU A 176 11.28 3.12 0.43
C LEU A 176 10.95 1.64 0.68
N TRP A 177 9.80 1.21 0.18
CA TRP A 177 9.41 -0.19 0.05
C TRP A 177 9.55 -0.62 -1.42
N ASN A 178 10.62 -1.35 -1.74
CA ASN A 178 10.90 -1.76 -3.12
C ASN A 178 10.12 -3.04 -3.50
N TYR A 179 8.80 -2.91 -3.64
CA TYR A 179 7.92 -4.00 -4.05
C TYR A 179 8.27 -4.58 -5.43
N TRP A 180 8.71 -3.75 -6.39
CA TRP A 180 9.13 -4.23 -7.71
C TRP A 180 10.26 -5.25 -7.59
N LEU A 181 11.26 -4.95 -6.75
CA LEU A 181 12.40 -5.82 -6.52
C LEU A 181 11.98 -7.14 -5.87
N ALA A 182 11.05 -7.10 -4.91
CA ALA A 182 10.53 -8.30 -4.26
C ALA A 182 9.88 -9.29 -5.26
N LEU A 183 9.36 -8.78 -6.37
CA LEU A 183 8.76 -9.60 -7.43
C LEU A 183 9.78 -10.17 -8.44
N GLN A 184 11.05 -9.76 -8.37
CA GLN A 184 12.09 -10.26 -9.28
C GLN A 184 12.69 -11.60 -8.83
N ASP A 185 12.30 -12.13 -7.67
CA ASP A 185 12.76 -13.44 -7.22
C ASP A 185 12.32 -14.53 -8.23
N PRO A 186 13.22 -15.42 -8.68
CA PRO A 186 12.91 -16.45 -9.68
C PRO A 186 11.79 -17.42 -9.27
N SER A 187 11.50 -17.55 -7.98
CA SER A 187 10.40 -18.38 -7.49
C SER A 187 9.02 -17.74 -7.69
N VAL A 188 8.97 -16.44 -8.00
CA VAL A 188 7.73 -15.69 -8.19
C VAL A 188 7.20 -15.90 -9.60
N ILE A 189 6.03 -16.51 -9.71
CA ILE A 189 5.40 -16.88 -10.98
C ILE A 189 5.02 -15.60 -11.74
N ASN A 190 5.45 -15.52 -13.01
CA ASN A 190 5.19 -14.38 -13.90
C ASN A 190 5.58 -13.03 -13.29
N GLN A 191 6.65 -12.99 -12.50
CA GLN A 191 7.07 -11.79 -11.75
C GLN A 191 5.93 -11.20 -10.91
N GLY A 192 5.05 -12.07 -10.43
CA GLY A 192 3.93 -11.74 -9.57
C GLY A 192 2.76 -11.09 -10.29
N ILE A 193 2.72 -11.07 -11.63
CA ILE A 193 1.66 -10.41 -12.41
C ILE A 193 0.62 -11.43 -12.89
N SER A 194 -0.64 -11.01 -12.91
CA SER A 194 -1.79 -11.78 -13.38
C SER A 194 -1.89 -11.77 -14.90
N ALA A 195 -2.81 -12.57 -15.46
CA ALA A 195 -3.01 -12.66 -16.90
C ALA A 195 -3.51 -11.34 -17.55
N ASP A 196 -4.04 -10.40 -16.75
CA ASP A 196 -4.41 -9.07 -17.26
C ASP A 196 -3.20 -8.16 -17.53
N GLY A 197 -2.00 -8.57 -17.12
CA GLY A 197 -0.75 -7.85 -17.33
C GLY A 197 -0.56 -6.59 -16.49
N VAL A 198 -1.44 -6.33 -15.51
CA VAL A 198 -1.42 -5.12 -14.68
C VAL A 198 -1.46 -5.47 -13.19
N HIS A 199 -2.42 -6.29 -12.78
CA HIS A 199 -2.61 -6.61 -11.38
C HIS A 199 -1.67 -7.71 -10.91
N PRO A 200 -1.26 -7.72 -9.64
CA PRO A 200 -0.56 -8.86 -9.10
C PRO A 200 -1.43 -10.13 -9.13
N ASN A 201 -0.82 -11.30 -9.33
CA ASN A 201 -1.49 -12.57 -9.09
C ASN A 201 -1.58 -12.85 -7.56
N ILE A 202 -2.45 -13.78 -7.16
CA ILE A 202 -2.73 -14.09 -5.75
C ILE A 202 -2.84 -15.60 -5.56
N TYR A 203 -2.34 -16.10 -4.42
CA TYR A 203 -2.47 -17.51 -4.07
C TYR A 203 -3.92 -17.86 -3.72
N LEU A 204 -4.44 -18.92 -4.34
CA LEU A 204 -5.81 -19.45 -4.14
C LEU A 204 -6.91 -18.37 -4.18
N ASP A 205 -6.77 -17.38 -5.07
CA ASP A 205 -7.67 -16.25 -5.34
C ASP A 205 -7.94 -15.27 -4.19
N ASN A 206 -7.68 -15.66 -2.94
CA ASN A 206 -8.04 -14.86 -1.77
C ASN A 206 -7.04 -14.96 -0.59
N LEU A 207 -5.98 -15.77 -0.70
CA LEU A 207 -5.00 -15.98 0.36
C LEU A 207 -3.78 -15.08 0.20
N GLY A 208 -4.00 -13.76 0.11
CA GLY A 208 -2.91 -12.78 -0.05
C GLY A 208 -2.01 -12.63 1.18
N ALA A 209 -2.32 -13.26 2.31
CA ALA A 209 -1.51 -13.23 3.54
C ALA A 209 -0.98 -14.63 3.92
N ASP A 210 -0.85 -15.51 2.93
CA ASP A 210 -0.13 -16.78 3.05
C ASP A 210 1.35 -16.55 2.69
N PHE A 211 2.21 -16.62 3.70
CA PHE A 211 3.65 -16.41 3.60
C PHE A 211 4.44 -17.73 3.63
N THR A 212 3.79 -18.85 3.33
CA THR A 212 4.48 -20.10 3.04
C THR A 212 5.28 -19.99 1.74
N THR A 213 6.23 -20.91 1.52
CA THR A 213 6.98 -20.98 0.26
C THR A 213 6.07 -21.00 -0.97
N THR A 214 4.91 -21.68 -0.88
CA THR A 214 3.93 -21.74 -1.97
C THR A 214 3.20 -20.41 -2.16
N GLY A 215 2.71 -19.81 -1.07
CA GLY A 215 2.02 -18.52 -1.12
C GLY A 215 2.91 -17.41 -1.68
N LEU A 216 4.20 -17.41 -1.34
CA LEU A 216 5.17 -16.40 -1.77
C LEU A 216 5.60 -16.50 -3.24
N GLN A 217 5.09 -17.47 -3.99
CA GLN A 217 5.22 -17.47 -5.45
C GLN A 217 4.32 -16.42 -6.12
N TYR A 218 3.45 -15.74 -5.35
CA TYR A 218 2.43 -14.82 -5.87
C TYR A 218 2.66 -13.36 -5.45
N GLY A 219 2.26 -12.44 -6.32
CA GLY A 219 2.56 -11.02 -6.18
C GLY A 219 1.86 -10.35 -5.01
N TYR A 220 0.56 -10.58 -4.81
CA TYR A 220 -0.16 -10.03 -3.64
C TYR A 220 0.42 -10.54 -2.31
N ASN A 221 0.88 -11.79 -2.28
CA ASN A 221 1.52 -12.39 -1.11
C ASN A 221 2.88 -11.74 -0.81
N GLN A 222 3.71 -11.57 -1.84
CA GLN A 222 4.98 -10.83 -1.74
C GLN A 222 4.76 -9.38 -1.28
N ARG A 223 3.74 -8.71 -1.82
CA ARG A 223 3.35 -7.35 -1.43
C ARG A 223 3.07 -7.29 0.07
N ASN A 224 2.22 -8.19 0.52
CA ASN A 224 1.73 -8.17 1.89
C ASN A 224 2.83 -8.56 2.89
N LEU A 225 3.65 -9.57 2.58
CA LEU A 225 4.81 -9.92 3.40
C LEU A 225 5.78 -8.73 3.54
N THR A 226 6.20 -8.17 2.40
CA THR A 226 7.22 -7.11 2.40
C THR A 226 6.71 -5.80 3.00
N ALA A 227 5.41 -5.50 2.88
CA ALA A 227 4.78 -4.41 3.62
C ALA A 227 4.88 -4.61 5.15
N VAL A 228 4.62 -5.82 5.65
CA VAL A 228 4.74 -6.13 7.09
C VAL A 228 6.20 -6.10 7.54
N GLN A 229 7.14 -6.55 6.72
CA GLN A 229 8.57 -6.44 7.02
C GLN A 229 9.02 -4.98 7.14
N VAL A 230 8.56 -4.09 6.25
CA VAL A 230 8.83 -2.64 6.36
C VAL A 230 8.22 -2.06 7.62
N LEU A 231 6.98 -2.43 7.95
CA LEU A 231 6.34 -2.03 9.21
C LEU A 231 7.10 -2.54 10.43
N ALA A 232 7.65 -3.76 10.38
CA ALA A 232 8.46 -4.34 11.46
C ALA A 232 9.76 -3.56 11.65
N ALA A 233 10.43 -3.19 10.55
CA ALA A 233 11.64 -2.37 10.60
C ALA A 233 11.35 -0.98 11.20
N ILE A 234 10.31 -0.29 10.72
CA ILE A 234 9.92 1.02 11.26
C ILE A 234 9.52 0.92 12.73
N LYS A 235 8.74 -0.09 13.12
CA LYS A 235 8.37 -0.30 14.51
C LYS A 235 9.60 -0.49 15.39
N ARG A 236 10.51 -1.39 15.01
CA ARG A 236 11.74 -1.65 15.76
C ARG A 236 12.58 -0.39 15.94
N ILE A 237 12.73 0.42 14.90
CA ILE A 237 13.62 1.61 14.95
C ILE A 237 12.93 2.79 15.65
N VAL A 238 11.70 3.11 15.26
CA VAL A 238 11.05 4.38 15.62
C VAL A 238 10.08 4.25 16.80
N ILE A 239 9.43 3.09 16.95
CA ILE A 239 8.40 2.89 17.98
C ILE A 239 9.00 2.22 19.23
N ASP A 240 9.93 1.29 19.03
CA ASP A 240 10.61 0.56 20.09
C ASP A 240 11.98 1.17 20.46
N ASP A 241 12.30 2.35 19.94
CA ASP A 241 13.57 3.08 20.16
C ASP A 241 14.84 2.23 19.87
N GLY A 242 14.75 1.37 18.85
CA GLY A 242 15.87 0.51 18.43
C GLY A 242 16.91 1.24 17.59
N MET A 243 18.07 0.59 17.40
CA MET A 243 19.13 1.13 16.56
C MET A 243 18.70 1.26 15.09
N PRO A 244 19.09 2.34 14.39
CA PRO A 244 18.86 2.47 12.95
C PRO A 244 19.61 1.40 12.16
N ASP A 245 19.16 1.15 10.94
CA ASP A 245 19.87 0.28 10.01
C ASP A 245 21.19 0.95 9.56
N SER A 246 22.25 0.15 9.47
CA SER A 246 23.60 0.58 9.07
C SER A 246 23.76 0.74 7.57
#